data_AF-A0A937ACQ5-F1
#
_entry.id   AF-A0A937ACQ5-F1
#
_cell.length_a   1.000
_cell.length_b   1.000
_cell.length_c   1.000
_cell.angle_alpha   90.00
_cell.angle_beta   90.00
_cell.angle_gamma   90.00
#
_symmetry.space_group_name_H-M   'P 1'
#
loop_
_entity.id
_entity.type
_entity.pdbx_description
1 polymer ?
#
loop_
_entity_poly.entity_id
_entity_poly.type
_entity_poly.pdbx_seq_one_letter_code
_entity_poly.pdbx_strand_id
1 'polypeptide(L)'
;MKTNLKLITTLLLTIAVSFACNRDDEEATMELTTEQEVEVVENNTTTESFADEDVDITSTVEAEINSQQRSASAVCAEVTWNAEAKILTIDFGDGCVGPYGRERSGIIYVAYSNEPDGLRSDKEITFENYFVNNRQITGAISVRKLNMNNEGNYESVYTLIDYTVTFPNEQSFTLNGGRTREIIQGIDDGKGLMIEITGSLTGEDTRGRTFSSEVTDPIIADFACAANGGFVRTQGRKEIIYTGLRNNRERIVEYGDGTCDNTIRVTINGNTYTITGS
;
A
#
# COMPACT_ATOMS: atom_id res chain seq x y z
N MET A 1 88.81 28.63 -40.04
CA MET A 1 89.42 28.68 -38.70
C MET A 1 88.38 29.18 -37.70
N LYS A 2 88.04 28.31 -36.74
CA LYS A 2 87.48 28.54 -35.38
C LYS A 2 86.32 29.55 -35.18
N THR A 3 85.11 28.95 -35.13
CA THR A 3 84.09 29.01 -34.06
C THR A 3 84.07 30.17 -33.05
N ASN A 4 82.88 30.76 -32.88
CA ASN A 4 82.40 31.35 -31.62
C ASN A 4 80.96 30.90 -31.30
N LEU A 5 80.87 29.99 -30.33
CA LEU A 5 79.95 29.92 -29.19
C LEU A 5 78.70 30.83 -29.19
N LYS A 6 77.48 30.25 -29.15
CA LYS A 6 76.34 30.77 -28.38
C LYS A 6 75.41 29.65 -27.87
N LEU A 7 75.10 29.78 -26.57
CA LEU A 7 74.09 29.08 -25.75
C LEU A 7 72.76 28.86 -26.48
N ILE A 8 72.17 27.66 -26.32
CA ILE A 8 70.77 27.39 -26.64
C ILE A 8 70.08 26.87 -25.38
N THR A 9 69.13 27.68 -24.92
CA THR A 9 68.21 27.48 -23.80
C THR A 9 67.22 26.36 -24.13
N THR A 10 67.08 25.37 -23.25
CA THR A 10 66.19 24.21 -23.44
C THR A 10 64.75 24.59 -23.11
N LEU A 11 63.85 24.43 -24.09
CA LEU A 11 62.40 24.69 -24.01
C LEU A 11 61.70 23.42 -23.47
N LEU A 12 61.06 23.52 -22.29
CA LEU A 12 60.18 22.48 -21.75
C LEU A 12 58.89 22.40 -22.59
N LEU A 13 58.59 21.22 -23.14
CA LEU A 13 57.36 20.90 -23.86
C LEU A 13 56.41 20.18 -22.90
N THR A 14 55.39 20.87 -22.39
CA THR A 14 54.29 20.27 -21.64
C THR A 14 53.26 19.68 -22.60
N ILE A 15 53.20 18.35 -22.66
CA ILE A 15 52.16 17.60 -23.37
C ILE A 15 50.93 17.51 -22.45
N ALA A 16 49.88 18.25 -22.79
CA ALA A 16 48.55 18.07 -22.20
C ALA A 16 47.87 16.86 -22.87
N VAL A 17 47.75 15.75 -22.14
CA VAL A 17 46.96 14.59 -22.58
C VAL A 17 45.54 14.79 -22.05
N SER A 18 44.63 15.20 -22.93
CA SER A 18 43.19 15.17 -22.67
C SER A 18 42.71 13.72 -22.75
N PHE A 19 42.49 13.10 -21.59
CA PHE A 19 41.61 11.94 -21.47
C PHE A 19 40.16 12.42 -21.62
N ALA A 20 39.63 12.36 -22.84
CA ALA A 20 38.19 12.37 -23.06
C ALA A 20 37.68 10.95 -22.80
N CYS A 21 37.23 10.69 -21.57
CA CYS A 21 36.34 9.56 -21.32
C CYS A 21 34.98 9.91 -21.93
N ASN A 22 34.65 9.32 -23.07
CA ASN A 22 33.25 9.12 -23.44
C ASN A 22 32.67 8.17 -22.40
N ARG A 23 32.03 8.74 -21.40
CA ARG A 23 31.16 8.02 -20.50
C ARG A 23 29.78 8.07 -21.15
N ASP A 24 29.55 7.15 -22.08
CA ASP A 24 28.20 6.81 -22.49
C ASP A 24 27.55 6.15 -21.26
N ASP A 25 27.01 6.98 -20.37
CA ASP A 25 26.09 6.53 -19.33
C ASP A 25 24.79 6.10 -20.05
N GLU A 26 24.80 4.91 -20.65
CA GLU A 26 23.57 4.15 -20.84
C GLU A 26 23.06 3.85 -19.43
N GLU A 27 22.21 4.72 -18.89
CA GLU A 27 21.24 4.31 -17.89
C GLU A 27 20.52 3.10 -18.48
N ALA A 28 20.86 1.90 -17.98
CA ALA A 28 20.14 0.68 -18.28
C ALA A 28 18.73 0.82 -17.71
N THR A 29 17.86 1.48 -18.46
CA THR A 29 16.42 1.49 -18.22
C THR A 29 15.95 0.07 -18.44
N MET A 30 15.78 -0.68 -17.35
CA MET A 30 15.16 -2.00 -17.43
C MET A 30 13.70 -1.81 -17.83
N GLU A 31 13.40 -1.93 -19.12
CA GLU A 31 12.02 -2.14 -19.56
C GLU A 31 11.53 -3.47 -18.96
N LEU A 32 10.36 -3.43 -18.32
CA LEU A 32 9.73 -4.65 -17.83
C LEU A 32 9.17 -5.45 -18.97
N THR A 33 9.30 -6.78 -18.84
CA THR A 33 8.42 -7.71 -19.54
C THR A 33 6.97 -7.54 -19.07
N THR A 34 6.02 -7.90 -19.91
CA THR A 34 4.59 -7.83 -19.60
C THR A 34 4.23 -8.58 -18.32
N GLU A 35 4.81 -9.76 -18.11
CA GLU A 35 4.57 -10.58 -16.92
C GLU A 35 4.97 -9.84 -15.64
N GLN A 36 6.12 -9.17 -15.67
CA GLN A 36 6.58 -8.36 -14.55
C GLN A 36 5.72 -7.11 -14.34
N GLU A 37 5.08 -6.58 -15.38
CA GLU A 37 4.13 -5.47 -15.24
C GLU A 37 2.85 -5.91 -14.53
N VAL A 38 2.33 -7.08 -14.89
CA VAL A 38 1.14 -7.66 -14.26
C VAL A 38 1.44 -7.99 -12.79
N GLU A 39 2.56 -8.64 -12.50
CA GLU A 39 3.00 -8.95 -11.13
C GLU A 39 3.08 -7.71 -10.24
N VAL A 40 3.61 -6.61 -10.77
CA VAL A 40 3.73 -5.35 -10.02
C VAL A 40 2.38 -4.74 -9.70
N VAL A 41 1.40 -4.86 -10.61
CA VAL A 41 0.01 -4.43 -10.35
C VAL A 41 -0.67 -5.35 -9.35
N GLU A 42 -0.43 -6.66 -9.42
CA GLU A 42 -0.92 -7.63 -8.46
C GLU A 42 -0.39 -7.34 -7.04
N ASN A 43 0.91 -7.07 -6.91
CA ASN A 43 1.52 -6.66 -5.65
C ASN A 43 0.89 -5.37 -5.11
N ASN A 44 0.69 -4.37 -5.98
CA ASN A 44 0.05 -3.12 -5.59
C ASN A 44 -1.40 -3.34 -5.08
N THR A 45 -2.22 -4.08 -5.83
CA THR A 45 -3.62 -4.35 -5.46
C THR A 45 -3.73 -5.19 -4.18
N THR A 46 -2.84 -6.17 -4.00
CA THR A 46 -2.73 -6.99 -2.79
C THR A 46 -2.34 -6.17 -1.57
N THR A 47 -1.27 -5.36 -1.68
CA THR A 47 -0.81 -4.50 -0.57
C THR A 47 -1.89 -3.49 -0.15
N GLU A 48 -2.60 -2.91 -1.11
CA GLU A 48 -3.73 -2.05 -0.80
C GLU A 48 -4.91 -2.81 -0.18
N SER A 49 -5.12 -4.10 -0.51
CA SER A 49 -6.16 -4.92 0.14
C SER A 49 -5.84 -5.17 1.61
N PHE A 50 -4.58 -5.51 1.92
CA PHE A 50 -4.14 -5.69 3.30
C PHE A 50 -4.31 -4.42 4.14
N ALA A 51 -3.94 -3.26 3.59
CA ALA A 51 -4.17 -1.99 4.28
C ALA A 51 -5.67 -1.66 4.50
N ASP A 52 -6.56 -2.13 3.61
CA ASP A 52 -8.00 -1.99 3.79
C ASP A 52 -8.52 -2.90 4.90
N GLU A 53 -8.11 -4.18 4.87
CA GLU A 53 -8.49 -5.20 5.84
C GLU A 53 -7.92 -4.93 7.25
N ASP A 54 -6.68 -4.46 7.37
CA ASP A 54 -6.07 -4.13 8.65
C ASP A 54 -6.86 -3.02 9.37
N VAL A 55 -7.30 -2.01 8.63
CA VAL A 55 -8.19 -0.96 9.15
C VAL A 55 -9.53 -1.54 9.58
N ASP A 56 -10.15 -2.38 8.75
CA ASP A 56 -11.45 -2.95 9.10
C ASP A 56 -11.36 -3.81 10.37
N ILE A 57 -10.35 -4.67 10.48
CA ILE A 57 -10.10 -5.48 11.67
C ILE A 57 -10.04 -4.62 12.93
N THR A 58 -9.29 -3.50 12.90
CA THR A 58 -9.26 -2.60 14.06
C THR A 58 -10.63 -2.01 14.37
N SER A 59 -11.39 -1.66 13.34
CA SER A 59 -12.73 -1.05 13.47
C SER A 59 -13.76 -2.05 14.01
N THR A 60 -13.68 -3.32 13.58
CA THR A 60 -14.48 -4.43 14.07
C THR A 60 -14.21 -4.69 15.55
N VAL A 61 -12.93 -4.77 15.96
CA VAL A 61 -12.57 -4.96 17.38
C VAL A 61 -13.03 -3.78 18.24
N GLU A 62 -12.91 -2.54 17.75
CA GLU A 62 -13.42 -1.34 18.43
C GLU A 62 -14.93 -1.41 18.66
N ALA A 63 -15.70 -1.86 17.66
CA ALA A 63 -17.15 -2.03 17.78
C ALA A 63 -17.50 -3.10 18.84
N GLU A 64 -16.79 -4.22 18.86
CA GLU A 64 -16.98 -5.29 19.86
C GLU A 64 -16.76 -4.79 21.29
N ILE A 65 -15.67 -4.05 21.53
CA ILE A 65 -15.34 -3.50 22.85
C ILE A 65 -16.45 -2.56 23.34
N ASN A 66 -16.96 -1.69 22.47
CA ASN A 66 -18.04 -0.77 22.81
C ASN A 66 -19.37 -1.47 23.09
N SER A 67 -19.64 -2.59 22.40
CA SER A 67 -20.88 -3.37 22.55
C SER A 67 -20.95 -4.26 23.81
N GLN A 68 -19.87 -4.33 24.60
CA GLN A 68 -19.72 -5.26 25.74
C GLN A 68 -19.85 -6.76 25.39
N GLN A 69 -19.89 -7.16 24.11
CA GLN A 69 -19.81 -8.56 23.71
C GLN A 69 -18.37 -9.07 23.82
N ARG A 70 -18.01 -9.56 25.01
CA ARG A 70 -16.70 -10.18 25.30
C ARG A 70 -16.66 -11.69 25.04
N SER A 71 -17.31 -12.17 23.97
CA SER A 71 -17.05 -13.54 23.48
C SER A 71 -15.91 -13.50 22.48
N ALA A 72 -15.21 -14.63 22.30
CA ALA A 72 -14.06 -14.80 21.41
C ALA A 72 -14.13 -13.84 20.20
N SER A 73 -13.19 -12.89 20.12
CA SER A 73 -13.26 -11.78 19.18
C SER A 73 -13.47 -12.32 17.76
N ALA A 74 -14.38 -11.71 16.99
CA ALA A 74 -14.69 -12.14 15.63
C ALA A 74 -13.45 -12.15 14.71
N VAL A 75 -12.37 -11.48 15.14
CA VAL A 75 -11.10 -11.44 14.41
C VAL A 75 -10.14 -12.59 14.74
N CYS A 76 -10.48 -13.48 15.66
CA CYS A 76 -9.63 -14.57 16.14
C CYS A 76 -8.26 -14.10 16.67
N ALA A 77 -8.30 -13.14 17.61
CA ALA A 77 -7.13 -12.62 18.30
C ALA A 77 -7.42 -12.45 19.80
N GLU A 78 -6.37 -12.43 20.60
CA GLU A 78 -6.43 -11.93 21.97
C GLU A 78 -6.43 -10.40 21.93
N VAL A 79 -7.44 -9.80 22.57
CA VAL A 79 -7.65 -8.35 22.54
C VAL A 79 -7.48 -7.77 23.94
N THR A 80 -6.59 -6.79 24.08
CA THR A 80 -6.31 -6.12 25.35
C THR A 80 -6.42 -4.60 25.22
N TRP A 81 -7.13 -3.96 26.16
CA TRP A 81 -7.21 -2.51 26.27
C TRP A 81 -6.36 -2.00 27.44
N ASN A 82 -5.39 -1.13 27.15
CA ASN A 82 -4.63 -0.38 28.15
C ASN A 82 -5.14 1.07 28.22
N ALA A 83 -5.96 1.36 29.23
CA ALA A 83 -6.56 2.68 29.42
C ALA A 83 -5.55 3.80 29.73
N GLU A 84 -4.45 3.49 30.42
CA GLU A 84 -3.44 4.50 30.79
C GLU A 84 -2.63 4.93 29.57
N ALA A 85 -2.21 3.98 28.76
CA ALA A 85 -1.47 4.24 27.53
C ALA A 85 -2.37 4.65 26.35
N LYS A 86 -3.68 4.41 26.46
CA LYS A 86 -4.67 4.53 25.39
C LYS A 86 -4.31 3.69 24.16
N ILE A 87 -3.95 2.43 24.42
CA ILE A 87 -3.53 1.48 23.39
C ILE A 87 -4.45 0.26 23.43
N LEU A 88 -5.06 -0.04 22.28
CA LEU A 88 -5.69 -1.31 22.00
C LEU A 88 -4.67 -2.23 21.34
N THR A 89 -4.54 -3.45 21.86
CA THR A 89 -3.65 -4.49 21.33
C THR A 89 -4.49 -5.62 20.79
N ILE A 90 -4.19 -6.05 19.56
CA ILE A 90 -4.80 -7.19 18.89
C ILE A 90 -3.67 -8.18 18.58
N ASP A 91 -3.61 -9.27 19.34
CA ASP A 91 -2.55 -10.28 19.26
C ASP A 91 -3.08 -11.58 18.65
N PHE A 92 -2.59 -11.91 17.45
CA PHE A 92 -2.93 -13.12 16.73
C PHE A 92 -2.06 -14.33 17.10
N GLY A 93 -1.08 -14.15 17.99
CA GLY A 93 -0.13 -15.18 18.38
C GLY A 93 0.62 -15.76 17.19
N ASP A 94 0.76 -17.09 17.17
CA ASP A 94 1.48 -17.83 16.12
C ASP A 94 0.68 -17.96 14.81
N GLY A 95 -0.58 -17.53 14.76
CA GLY A 95 -1.42 -17.65 13.58
C GLY A 95 -2.89 -17.91 13.90
N CYS A 96 -3.78 -17.10 13.33
CA CYS A 96 -5.18 -17.46 13.18
C CYS A 96 -5.75 -17.06 11.82
N VAL A 97 -6.58 -17.94 11.26
CA VAL A 97 -7.44 -17.63 10.12
C VAL A 97 -8.67 -16.89 10.63
N GLY A 98 -8.57 -15.56 10.59
CA GLY A 98 -9.64 -14.64 10.97
C GLY A 98 -10.56 -14.31 9.78
N PRO A 99 -11.27 -13.17 9.85
CA PRO A 99 -12.07 -12.64 8.76
C PRO A 99 -11.29 -12.55 7.44
N TYR A 100 -12.05 -12.57 6.35
CA TYR A 100 -11.54 -12.49 4.98
C TYR A 100 -10.72 -13.69 4.51
N GLY A 101 -10.71 -14.79 5.27
CA GLY A 101 -9.98 -16.01 4.91
C GLY A 101 -8.46 -15.85 4.89
N ARG A 102 -7.92 -14.79 5.52
CA ARG A 102 -6.48 -14.58 5.66
C ARG A 102 -5.97 -15.13 6.98
N GLU A 103 -4.83 -15.79 6.93
CA GLU A 103 -4.07 -16.16 8.12
C GLU A 103 -3.25 -14.96 8.59
N ARG A 104 -3.40 -14.61 9.87
CA ARG A 104 -2.72 -13.50 10.53
C ARG A 104 -1.95 -13.99 11.74
N SER A 105 -0.73 -13.52 11.93
CA SER A 105 0.10 -13.80 13.11
C SER A 105 0.77 -12.51 13.58
N GLY A 106 1.20 -12.44 14.83
CA GLY A 106 1.80 -11.24 15.42
C GLY A 106 0.78 -10.23 15.93
N ILE A 107 1.21 -8.96 16.08
CA ILE A 107 0.48 -7.97 16.87
C ILE A 107 0.19 -6.70 16.08
N ILE A 108 -1.05 -6.21 16.20
CA ILE A 108 -1.45 -4.86 15.81
C ILE A 108 -1.65 -4.02 17.08
N TYR A 109 -1.03 -2.84 17.11
CA TYR A 109 -1.29 -1.81 18.11
C TYR A 109 -2.09 -0.67 17.52
N VAL A 110 -3.11 -0.22 18.24
CA VAL A 110 -3.91 0.95 17.89
C VAL A 110 -3.79 1.97 19.01
N ALA A 111 -3.05 3.04 18.76
CA ALA A 111 -2.84 4.14 19.70
C ALA A 111 -3.82 5.27 19.41
N TYR A 112 -4.58 5.69 20.43
CA TYR A 112 -5.57 6.76 20.28
C TYR A 112 -5.02 8.09 20.77
N SER A 113 -5.33 9.15 20.02
CA SER A 113 -5.01 10.53 20.42
C SER A 113 -5.76 10.98 21.70
N ASN A 114 -6.95 10.43 21.93
CA ASN A 114 -7.84 10.71 23.05
C ASN A 114 -8.47 9.42 23.57
N GLU A 115 -9.36 9.50 24.56
CA GLU A 115 -10.15 8.32 24.92
C GLU A 115 -10.86 7.75 23.67
N PRO A 116 -10.93 6.42 23.51
CA PRO A 116 -11.66 5.82 22.39
C PRO A 116 -13.15 6.18 22.49
N ASP A 117 -13.71 6.70 21.41
CA ASP A 117 -15.15 6.91 21.23
C ASP A 117 -15.61 6.19 19.96
N GLY A 118 -15.40 4.87 19.94
CA GLY A 118 -15.52 4.06 18.72
C GLY A 118 -14.67 4.61 17.58
N LEU A 119 -15.29 4.74 16.40
CA LEU A 119 -14.63 5.22 15.17
C LEU A 119 -14.40 6.75 15.13
N ARG A 120 -14.60 7.47 16.25
CA ARG A 120 -14.58 8.95 16.31
C ARG A 120 -13.33 9.56 16.95
N SER A 121 -12.30 8.76 17.18
CA SER A 121 -11.00 9.22 17.67
C SER A 121 -9.93 9.10 16.58
N ASP A 122 -9.07 10.12 16.43
CA ASP A 122 -7.86 9.98 15.62
C ASP A 122 -7.00 8.88 16.25
N LYS A 123 -6.51 7.96 15.42
CA LYS A 123 -5.73 6.80 15.84
C LYS A 123 -4.54 6.53 14.90
N GLU A 124 -3.54 5.86 15.45
CA GLU A 124 -2.39 5.37 14.70
C GLU A 124 -2.29 3.84 14.88
N ILE A 125 -2.24 3.12 13.77
CA ILE A 125 -2.12 1.67 13.71
C ILE A 125 -0.67 1.33 13.40
N THR A 126 -0.05 0.48 14.21
CA THR A 126 1.33 -0.01 14.02
C THR A 126 1.40 -1.51 14.23
N PHE A 127 2.51 -2.11 13.80
CA PHE A 127 2.64 -3.55 13.64
C PHE A 127 3.90 -4.07 14.35
N GLU A 128 3.79 -5.16 15.10
CA GLU A 128 4.92 -5.86 15.70
C GLU A 128 4.89 -7.33 15.30
N ASN A 129 5.91 -7.76 14.56
CA ASN A 129 6.03 -9.11 14.01
C ASN A 129 4.74 -9.60 13.32
N TYR A 130 4.00 -8.68 12.68
CA TYR A 130 2.70 -8.96 12.09
C TYR A 130 2.84 -9.47 10.66
N PHE A 131 2.11 -10.53 10.33
CA PHE A 131 2.12 -11.15 9.01
C PHE A 131 0.69 -11.41 8.54
N VAL A 132 0.48 -11.28 7.23
CA VAL A 132 -0.74 -11.69 6.54
C VAL A 132 -0.36 -12.69 5.45
N ASN A 133 -0.82 -13.94 5.53
CA ASN A 133 -0.47 -15.02 4.60
C ASN A 133 1.06 -15.12 4.35
N ASN A 134 1.84 -15.18 5.43
CA ASN A 134 3.33 -15.22 5.43
C ASN A 134 4.03 -14.00 4.80
N ARG A 135 3.33 -12.89 4.62
CA ARG A 135 3.92 -11.62 4.18
C ARG A 135 4.00 -10.67 5.36
N GLN A 136 5.18 -10.17 5.66
CA GLN A 136 5.39 -9.29 6.80
C GLN A 136 4.83 -7.90 6.50
N ILE A 137 4.14 -7.31 7.47
CA ILE A 137 3.64 -5.94 7.37
C ILE A 137 4.41 -5.05 8.36
N THR A 138 4.89 -3.92 7.89
CA THR A 138 5.53 -2.88 8.72
C THR A 138 5.06 -1.48 8.31
N GLY A 139 5.45 -0.46 9.08
CA GLY A 139 5.04 0.92 8.87
C GLY A 139 3.88 1.30 9.79
N ALA A 140 3.08 2.27 9.36
CA ALA A 140 1.92 2.72 10.13
C ALA A 140 0.75 3.15 9.23
N ILE A 141 -0.45 3.17 9.83
CA ILE A 141 -1.64 3.77 9.23
C ILE A 141 -2.16 4.82 10.21
N SER A 142 -2.15 6.09 9.79
CA SER A 142 -2.81 7.17 10.53
C SER A 142 -4.26 7.28 10.06
N VAL A 143 -5.20 7.23 11.00
CA VAL A 143 -6.63 7.28 10.73
C VAL A 143 -7.21 8.50 11.41
N ARG A 144 -7.84 9.38 10.62
CA ARG A 144 -8.61 10.49 11.17
C ARG A 144 -9.97 10.02 11.66
N LYS A 145 -10.50 10.68 12.68
CA LYS A 145 -11.87 10.45 13.15
C LYS A 145 -12.86 10.56 11.99
N LEU A 146 -13.93 9.78 12.06
CA LEU A 146 -15.04 9.93 11.12
C LEU A 146 -15.64 11.33 11.21
N ASN A 147 -15.92 11.92 10.06
CA ASN A 147 -16.72 13.13 9.92
C ASN A 147 -17.90 12.84 8.99
N MET A 148 -19.00 13.55 9.16
CA MET A 148 -20.14 13.44 8.25
C MET A 148 -19.87 14.35 7.04
N ASN A 149 -19.98 13.81 5.83
CA ASN A 149 -19.86 14.58 4.60
C ASN A 149 -21.17 15.32 4.27
N ASN A 150 -21.18 16.07 3.17
CA ASN A 150 -22.36 16.84 2.76
C ASN A 150 -23.56 15.98 2.36
N GLU A 151 -23.34 14.70 2.07
CA GLU A 151 -24.37 13.73 1.67
C GLU A 151 -24.96 12.98 2.87
N GLY A 152 -24.41 13.20 4.07
CA GLY A 152 -24.85 12.58 5.31
C GLY A 152 -24.15 11.26 5.62
N ASN A 153 -23.20 10.83 4.80
CA ASN A 153 -22.40 9.64 5.02
C ASN A 153 -21.19 9.95 5.90
N TYR A 154 -20.66 8.93 6.58
CA TYR A 154 -19.46 9.07 7.39
C TYR A 154 -18.21 8.79 6.55
N GLU A 155 -17.25 9.71 6.57
CA GLU A 155 -15.97 9.56 5.88
C GLU A 155 -14.78 9.76 6.83
N SER A 156 -13.66 9.14 6.50
CA SER A 156 -12.38 9.33 7.18
C SER A 156 -11.22 9.28 6.18
N VAL A 157 -10.16 10.01 6.52
CA VAL A 157 -8.89 9.99 5.79
C VAL A 157 -7.93 9.02 6.47
N TYR A 158 -7.41 8.10 5.67
CA TYR A 158 -6.43 7.09 6.05
C TYR A 158 -5.12 7.39 5.34
N THR A 159 -4.06 7.60 6.10
CA THR A 159 -2.73 7.88 5.57
C THR A 159 -1.79 6.72 5.86
N LEU A 160 -1.30 6.09 4.79
CA LEU A 160 -0.25 5.08 4.85
C LEU A 160 1.10 5.76 5.01
N ILE A 161 1.88 5.31 5.98
CA ILE A 161 3.21 5.84 6.32
C ILE A 161 4.17 4.67 6.27
N ASP A 162 4.95 4.60 5.18
CA ASP A 162 5.87 3.51 4.88
C ASP A 162 5.23 2.12 5.05
N TYR A 163 3.93 2.00 4.73
CA TYR A 163 3.19 0.74 4.84
C TYR A 163 3.80 -0.25 3.85
N THR A 164 4.52 -1.23 4.37
CA THR A 164 5.39 -2.09 3.59
C THR A 164 4.99 -3.54 3.77
N VAL A 165 4.80 -4.23 2.64
CA VAL A 165 4.59 -5.67 2.58
C VAL A 165 5.90 -6.31 2.11
N THR A 166 6.50 -7.14 2.94
CA THR A 166 7.67 -7.95 2.59
C THR A 166 7.23 -9.37 2.27
N PHE A 167 7.53 -9.81 1.05
CA PHE A 167 7.18 -11.13 0.53
C PHE A 167 8.19 -12.21 1.00
N PRO A 168 7.86 -13.51 0.92
CA PRO A 168 8.75 -14.60 1.33
C PRO A 168 10.10 -14.64 0.59
N ASN A 169 10.21 -13.98 -0.56
CA ASN A 169 11.44 -13.84 -1.33
C ASN A 169 12.27 -12.61 -0.93
N GLU A 170 11.94 -11.98 0.20
CA GLU A 170 12.57 -10.77 0.77
C GLU A 170 12.38 -9.49 -0.06
N GLN A 171 11.64 -9.53 -1.16
CA GLN A 171 11.25 -8.32 -1.87
C GLN A 171 10.16 -7.59 -1.10
N SER A 172 10.09 -6.27 -1.24
CA SER A 172 9.13 -5.43 -0.53
C SER A 172 8.32 -4.56 -1.48
N PHE A 173 7.10 -4.22 -1.10
CA PHE A 173 6.26 -3.24 -1.78
C PHE A 173 5.73 -2.25 -0.76
N THR A 174 6.02 -0.96 -0.96
CA THR A 174 5.73 0.10 0.00
C THR A 174 4.71 1.08 -0.55
N LEU A 175 3.76 1.49 0.30
CA LEU A 175 2.75 2.50 0.01
C LEU A 175 2.86 3.67 0.99
N ASN A 176 2.63 4.86 0.44
CA ASN A 176 2.62 6.14 1.13
C ASN A 176 1.45 7.00 0.63
N GLY A 177 0.90 7.84 1.50
CA GLY A 177 -0.12 8.82 1.10
C GLY A 177 -1.52 8.52 1.64
N GLY A 178 -2.47 9.36 1.25
CA GLY A 178 -3.79 9.43 1.87
C GLY A 178 -4.92 9.01 0.93
N ARG A 179 -5.83 8.17 1.45
CA ARG A 179 -7.12 7.89 0.82
C ARG A 179 -8.26 8.34 1.71
N THR A 180 -9.31 8.85 1.10
CA THR A 180 -10.60 9.07 1.77
C THR A 180 -11.42 7.80 1.62
N ARG A 181 -11.98 7.33 2.73
CA ARG A 181 -12.93 6.21 2.76
C ARG A 181 -14.26 6.73 3.27
N GLU A 182 -15.28 6.63 2.45
CA GLU A 182 -16.66 6.97 2.79
C GLU A 182 -17.45 5.68 3.02
N ILE A 183 -18.18 5.60 4.12
CA ILE A 183 -19.00 4.44 4.44
C ILE A 183 -20.38 4.63 3.83
N ILE A 184 -20.69 3.81 2.83
CA ILE A 184 -21.94 3.88 2.06
C ILE A 184 -22.94 2.79 2.44
N GLN A 185 -22.52 1.77 3.21
CA GLN A 185 -23.38 0.73 3.79
C GLN A 185 -22.74 0.14 5.06
N GLY A 186 -23.55 -0.35 6.01
CA GLY A 186 -23.08 -1.18 7.13
C GLY A 186 -22.96 -0.47 8.48
N ILE A 187 -23.20 0.83 8.57
CA ILE A 187 -23.11 1.57 9.85
C ILE A 187 -24.29 1.32 10.79
N ASP A 188 -25.49 1.01 10.29
CA ASP A 188 -26.70 0.88 11.13
C ASP A 188 -27.77 -0.08 10.56
N ASP A 189 -27.48 -0.81 9.47
CA ASP A 189 -28.48 -1.61 8.75
C ASP A 189 -28.27 -3.12 8.83
N GLY A 190 -27.25 -3.57 9.57
CA GLY A 190 -26.90 -4.98 9.76
C GLY A 190 -26.43 -5.67 8.48
N LYS A 191 -26.13 -4.92 7.42
CA LYS A 191 -25.56 -5.44 6.18
C LYS A 191 -24.02 -5.42 6.24
N GLY A 192 -23.38 -6.08 5.28
CA GLY A 192 -21.93 -6.02 5.11
C GLY A 192 -21.45 -4.59 4.86
N LEU A 193 -20.29 -4.25 5.44
CA LEU A 193 -19.64 -2.96 5.24
C LEU A 193 -19.32 -2.77 3.75
N MET A 194 -19.74 -1.63 3.22
CA MET A 194 -19.34 -1.16 1.90
C MET A 194 -18.81 0.25 2.01
N ILE A 195 -17.66 0.49 1.38
CA ILE A 195 -17.01 1.80 1.36
C ILE A 195 -16.74 2.26 -0.06
N GLU A 196 -16.81 3.57 -0.26
CA GLU A 196 -16.26 4.25 -1.42
C GLU A 196 -14.87 4.80 -1.07
N ILE A 197 -13.92 4.64 -1.99
CA ILE A 197 -12.52 5.01 -1.81
C ILE A 197 -12.10 6.00 -2.90
N THR A 198 -11.51 7.11 -2.49
CA THR A 198 -10.92 8.13 -3.39
C THR A 198 -9.55 8.57 -2.89
N GLY A 199 -8.84 9.35 -3.72
CA GLY A 199 -7.50 9.88 -3.42
C GLY A 199 -6.38 9.10 -4.09
N SER A 200 -5.17 9.25 -3.57
CA SER A 200 -3.97 8.76 -4.24
C SER A 200 -2.86 8.35 -3.31
N LEU A 201 -2.02 7.46 -3.82
CA LEU A 201 -0.90 6.88 -3.14
C LEU A 201 0.36 7.05 -3.98
N THR A 202 1.50 7.07 -3.32
CA THR A 202 2.81 6.86 -3.94
C THR A 202 3.45 5.64 -3.31
N GLY A 203 4.54 5.16 -3.89
CA GLY A 203 5.19 3.98 -3.34
C GLY A 203 6.45 3.59 -4.06
N GLU A 204 7.05 2.52 -3.57
CA GLU A 204 8.17 1.83 -4.17
C GLU A 204 7.79 0.36 -4.38
N ASP A 205 8.07 -0.18 -5.56
CA ASP A 205 7.77 -1.56 -5.88
C ASP A 205 8.91 -2.53 -5.49
N THR A 206 8.65 -3.84 -5.67
CA THR A 206 9.61 -4.94 -5.48
C THR A 206 10.93 -4.85 -6.23
N ARG A 207 11.11 -3.84 -7.10
CA ARG A 207 12.30 -3.59 -7.92
C ARG A 207 12.93 -2.23 -7.61
N GLY A 208 12.51 -1.56 -6.54
CA GLY A 208 13.06 -0.27 -6.11
C GLY A 208 12.59 0.92 -6.95
N ARG A 209 11.49 0.78 -7.71
CA ARG A 209 11.00 1.85 -8.58
C ARG A 209 9.83 2.55 -7.96
N THR A 210 9.85 3.86 -8.07
CA THR A 210 8.80 4.70 -7.51
C THR A 210 7.63 4.88 -8.48
N PHE A 211 6.43 4.91 -7.92
CA PHE A 211 5.20 5.10 -8.69
C PHE A 211 4.20 5.98 -7.93
N SER A 212 3.21 6.48 -8.66
CA SER A 212 1.98 7.05 -8.14
C SER A 212 0.79 6.21 -8.58
N SER A 213 -0.21 6.09 -7.72
CA SER A 213 -1.51 5.49 -8.00
C SER A 213 -2.62 6.47 -7.68
N GLU A 214 -3.43 6.82 -8.68
CA GLU A 214 -4.54 7.78 -8.56
C GLU A 214 -5.86 7.04 -8.78
N VAL A 215 -6.83 7.20 -7.88
CA VAL A 215 -8.19 6.72 -8.12
C VAL A 215 -8.89 7.68 -9.08
N THR A 216 -9.26 7.19 -10.28
CA THR A 216 -9.84 8.01 -11.34
C THR A 216 -11.37 7.93 -11.39
N ASP A 217 -11.91 6.77 -11.04
CA ASP A 217 -13.34 6.57 -10.76
C ASP A 217 -13.42 5.99 -9.34
N PRO A 218 -14.28 6.51 -8.44
CA PRO A 218 -14.35 6.04 -7.07
C PRO A 218 -14.45 4.52 -6.96
N ILE A 219 -13.62 3.94 -6.09
CA ILE A 219 -13.55 2.49 -5.92
C ILE A 219 -14.56 2.07 -4.86
N ILE A 220 -15.40 1.10 -5.18
CA ILE A 220 -16.28 0.47 -4.21
C ILE A 220 -15.60 -0.78 -3.66
N ALA A 221 -15.45 -0.83 -2.34
CA ALA A 221 -15.02 -2.02 -1.63
C ALA A 221 -16.18 -2.60 -0.80
N ASP A 222 -16.60 -3.81 -1.16
CA ASP A 222 -17.59 -4.61 -0.46
C ASP A 222 -16.88 -5.71 0.35
N PHE A 223 -16.84 -5.53 1.66
CA PHE A 223 -16.16 -6.47 2.55
C PHE A 223 -16.87 -7.82 2.66
N ALA A 224 -18.13 -7.93 2.23
CA ALA A 224 -18.82 -9.22 2.14
C ALA A 224 -18.24 -10.11 1.03
N CYS A 225 -17.62 -9.53 -0.01
CA CYS A 225 -17.01 -10.29 -1.10
C CYS A 225 -15.72 -11.03 -0.69
N ALA A 226 -15.06 -10.58 0.38
CA ALA A 226 -13.80 -11.19 0.83
C ALA A 226 -13.98 -12.37 1.78
N ALA A 227 -15.20 -12.78 2.13
CA ALA A 227 -15.46 -13.84 3.11
C ALA A 227 -14.70 -15.16 2.86
N ASN A 228 -14.30 -15.44 1.62
CA ASN A 228 -13.51 -16.62 1.23
C ASN A 228 -12.15 -16.26 0.58
N GLY A 229 -11.50 -15.17 0.99
CA GLY A 229 -10.22 -14.72 0.42
C GLY A 229 -10.34 -13.95 -0.90
N GLY A 230 -11.57 -13.58 -1.28
CA GLY A 230 -11.83 -12.80 -2.49
C GLY A 230 -11.42 -11.34 -2.36
N PHE A 231 -11.38 -10.62 -3.48
CA PHE A 231 -11.16 -9.17 -3.48
C PHE A 231 -12.34 -8.43 -2.84
N VAL A 232 -12.03 -7.47 -1.96
CA VAL A 232 -13.02 -6.52 -1.44
C VAL A 232 -13.43 -5.48 -2.48
N ARG A 233 -12.50 -5.04 -3.35
CA ARG A 233 -12.77 -4.02 -4.38
C ARG A 233 -13.51 -4.64 -5.56
N THR A 234 -14.72 -4.18 -5.82
CA THR A 234 -15.64 -4.76 -6.82
C THR A 234 -16.06 -3.78 -7.92
N GLN A 235 -15.75 -2.49 -7.77
CA GLN A 235 -16.07 -1.48 -8.77
C GLN A 235 -15.07 -0.32 -8.71
N GLY A 236 -14.97 0.43 -9.81
CA GLY A 236 -14.17 1.64 -9.92
C GLY A 236 -12.87 1.41 -10.69
N ARG A 237 -12.09 2.48 -10.83
CA ARG A 237 -10.89 2.49 -11.66
C ARG A 237 -9.79 3.33 -11.02
N LYS A 238 -8.55 2.84 -11.13
CA LYS A 238 -7.36 3.61 -10.78
C LYS A 238 -6.29 3.49 -11.86
N GLU A 239 -5.41 4.46 -11.89
CA GLU A 239 -4.25 4.52 -12.77
C GLU A 239 -2.97 4.42 -11.95
N ILE A 240 -1.97 3.69 -12.46
CA ILE A 240 -0.64 3.57 -11.88
C ILE A 240 0.39 4.05 -12.89
N ILE A 241 1.23 5.01 -12.48
CA ILE A 241 2.27 5.62 -13.30
C ILE A 241 3.60 5.53 -12.55
N TYR A 242 4.61 4.97 -13.21
CA TYR A 242 5.98 4.87 -12.67
C TYR A 242 6.78 6.11 -13.05
N THR A 243 7.51 6.66 -12.09
CA THR A 243 8.40 7.80 -12.35
C THR A 243 9.76 7.33 -12.86
N GLY A 244 10.44 8.16 -13.67
CA GLY A 244 11.78 7.87 -14.16
C GLY A 244 11.88 6.81 -15.26
N LEU A 245 10.75 6.29 -15.76
CA LEU A 245 10.74 5.43 -16.95
C LEU A 245 10.67 6.28 -18.22
N ARG A 246 11.48 5.96 -19.24
CA ARG A 246 11.46 6.63 -20.56
C ARG A 246 10.07 6.69 -21.19
N ASN A 247 9.26 5.69 -20.89
CA ASN A 247 7.85 5.62 -21.25
C ASN A 247 7.06 5.71 -19.96
N ASN A 248 6.40 6.84 -19.69
CA ASN A 248 5.38 6.98 -18.65
C ASN A 248 4.17 6.10 -19.01
N ARG A 249 4.36 4.78 -18.91
CA ARG A 249 3.36 3.78 -19.26
C ARG A 249 2.34 3.73 -18.15
N GLU A 250 1.12 4.09 -18.52
CA GLU A 250 -0.05 3.99 -17.70
C GLU A 250 -0.47 2.52 -17.56
N ARG A 251 -0.80 2.13 -16.32
CA ARG A 251 -1.45 0.85 -16.02
C ARG A 251 -2.81 1.18 -15.43
N ILE A 252 -3.85 0.77 -16.13
CA ILE A 252 -5.23 1.00 -15.73
C ILE A 252 -5.74 -0.24 -15.02
N VAL A 253 -6.27 -0.09 -13.82
CA VAL A 253 -6.85 -1.17 -13.01
C VAL A 253 -8.35 -0.92 -12.87
N GLU A 254 -9.17 -1.88 -13.30
CA GLU A 254 -10.64 -1.83 -13.26
C GLU A 254 -11.19 -2.98 -12.40
N TYR A 255 -11.98 -2.66 -11.37
CA TYR A 255 -12.38 -3.61 -10.32
C TYR A 255 -13.71 -4.33 -10.58
N GLY A 256 -14.35 -4.13 -11.73
CA GLY A 256 -15.59 -4.80 -12.10
C GLY A 256 -16.83 -3.90 -12.05
N ASP A 257 -18.00 -4.53 -11.90
CA ASP A 257 -19.32 -3.90 -11.95
C ASP A 257 -20.09 -3.95 -10.61
N GLY A 258 -19.42 -4.33 -9.53
CA GLY A 258 -20.00 -4.53 -8.20
C GLY A 258 -20.27 -5.99 -7.84
N THR A 259 -20.10 -6.93 -8.77
CA THR A 259 -20.23 -8.37 -8.47
C THR A 259 -19.00 -8.94 -7.74
N CYS A 260 -19.20 -9.87 -6.82
CA CYS A 260 -18.11 -10.61 -6.17
C CYS A 260 -17.53 -11.69 -7.10
N ASP A 261 -16.99 -11.30 -8.27
CA ASP A 261 -16.43 -12.24 -9.25
C ASP A 261 -14.98 -12.63 -8.97
N ASN A 262 -14.35 -11.97 -7.99
CA ASN A 262 -12.96 -12.16 -7.58
C ASN A 262 -11.95 -11.96 -8.73
N THR A 263 -12.25 -11.05 -9.66
CA THR A 263 -11.37 -10.70 -10.76
C THR A 263 -11.15 -9.20 -10.88
N ILE A 264 -9.99 -8.82 -11.42
CA ILE A 264 -9.61 -7.45 -11.71
C ILE A 264 -9.06 -7.42 -13.14
N ARG A 265 -9.43 -6.39 -13.90
CA ARG A 265 -8.89 -6.17 -15.25
C ARG A 265 -7.77 -5.15 -15.20
N VAL A 266 -6.65 -5.46 -15.82
CA VAL A 266 -5.47 -4.59 -15.89
C VAL A 266 -5.14 -4.33 -17.34
N THR A 267 -5.17 -3.06 -17.77
CA THR A 267 -4.77 -2.67 -19.12
C THR A 267 -3.39 -2.02 -19.09
N ILE A 268 -2.47 -2.58 -19.89
CA ILE A 268 -1.08 -2.16 -19.99
C ILE A 268 -0.74 -2.05 -21.48
N ASN A 269 -0.36 -0.86 -21.94
CA ASN A 269 -0.07 -0.61 -23.36
C ASN A 269 -1.20 -1.08 -24.32
N GLY A 270 -2.47 -0.90 -23.92
CA GLY A 270 -3.64 -1.30 -24.71
C GLY A 270 -3.97 -2.79 -24.70
N ASN A 271 -3.19 -3.63 -24.02
CA ASN A 271 -3.51 -5.04 -23.80
C ASN A 271 -4.13 -5.22 -22.42
N THR A 272 -5.22 -5.99 -22.33
CA THR A 272 -5.91 -6.26 -21.06
C THR A 272 -5.61 -7.67 -20.54
N TYR A 273 -5.27 -7.74 -19.26
CA TYR A 273 -5.01 -8.96 -18.50
C TYR A 273 -6.06 -9.09 -17.40
N THR A 274 -6.38 -10.31 -17.01
CA THR A 274 -7.27 -10.59 -15.87
C THR A 274 -6.44 -11.18 -14.73
N ILE A 275 -6.53 -10.55 -13.57
CA ILE A 275 -6.00 -11.06 -12.30
C ILE A 275 -7.16 -11.68 -11.54
N THR A 276 -6.96 -12.86 -10.95
CA THR A 276 -7.95 -13.53 -10.09
C THR A 276 -7.40 -13.60 -8.67
N GLY A 277 -8.22 -13.28 -7.68
CA GLY A 277 -7.79 -13.27 -6.28
C GLY A 277 -7.46 -14.66 -5.78
N SER A 278 -6.45 -14.73 -4.91
CA SER A 278 -5.97 -15.94 -4.22
C SER A 278 -5.84 -15.74 -2.72
#